data_AF-A0A7S1PGU5-F1
#
_entry.id   AF-A0A7S1PGU5-F1
#
_cell.length_a   1.000
_cell.length_b   1.000
_cell.length_c   1.000
_cell.angle_alpha   90.00
_cell.angle_beta   90.00
_cell.angle_gamma   90.00
#
_symmetry.space_group_name_H-M   'P 1'
#
loop_
_entity.id
_entity.type
_entity.pdbx_description
1 polymer ?
#
loop_
_entity_poly.entity_id
_entity_poly.type
_entity_poly.pdbx_seq_one_letter_code
_entity_poly.pdbx_strand_id
1 'polypeptide(L)'
;KMSSFTNVDRSNFSKQLPIIKSLLSHHRTQFVSLDCEFTGIESHANAEISETDSLQVRFGKVRQAVERFEMIQCGVSVWYLDVTTTNGEHAESGVGQQAQDGHTTSAAAEANGAESAREQQQASIYDGPLACKTFNFYLWKNDLITSRVLFNVGDDSFTGQLSSIRFLSEHGMDFNRVFGK
;
A
#
# COMPACT_ATOMS: atom_id res chain seq x y z
N LYS A 1 10.35 5.32 15.73
CA LYS A 1 11.10 5.62 14.48
C LYS A 1 10.05 6.04 13.45
N MET A 2 10.00 7.29 12.98
CA MET A 2 9.06 7.65 11.90
C MET A 2 9.32 6.71 10.73
N SER A 3 8.28 6.00 10.25
CA SER A 3 8.43 5.14 9.08
C SER A 3 8.82 6.01 7.89
N SER A 4 10.06 5.86 7.42
CA SER A 4 10.51 6.50 6.20
C SER A 4 9.69 5.96 5.03
N PHE A 5 9.01 6.83 4.30
CA PHE A 5 8.34 6.47 3.05
C PHE A 5 9.34 6.51 1.89
N THR A 6 9.05 5.76 0.83
CA THR A 6 9.84 5.74 -0.41
C THR A 6 9.10 6.45 -1.53
N ASN A 7 9.69 7.51 -2.10
CA ASN A 7 9.16 8.13 -3.31
C ASN A 7 9.45 7.23 -4.51
N VAL A 8 8.40 6.90 -5.27
CA VAL A 8 8.48 6.09 -6.48
C VAL A 8 8.03 6.92 -7.67
N ASP A 9 8.93 7.15 -8.61
CA ASP A 9 8.67 7.90 -9.84
C ASP A 9 9.18 7.10 -11.05
N ARG A 10 9.06 7.69 -12.25
CA ARG A 10 9.49 7.04 -13.49
C ARG A 10 10.92 6.51 -13.43
N SER A 11 11.83 7.24 -12.78
CA SER A 11 13.26 6.92 -12.80
C SER A 11 13.61 5.65 -11.99
N ASN A 12 12.76 5.30 -11.02
CA ASN A 12 13.05 4.22 -10.07
C ASN A 12 11.97 3.13 -10.00
N PHE A 13 10.82 3.30 -10.66
CA PHE A 13 9.71 2.33 -10.62
C PHE A 13 10.16 0.90 -10.94
N SER A 14 10.93 0.70 -12.02
CA SER A 14 11.42 -0.63 -12.42
C SER A 14 12.29 -1.31 -11.35
N LYS A 15 13.00 -0.53 -10.53
CA LYS A 15 13.83 -1.05 -9.42
C LYS A 15 13.00 -1.36 -8.19
N GLN A 16 11.94 -0.59 -7.93
CA GLN A 16 11.08 -0.76 -6.76
C GLN A 16 10.02 -1.84 -6.96
N LEU A 17 9.55 -2.06 -8.20
CA LEU A 17 8.48 -3.00 -8.51
C LEU A 17 8.71 -4.43 -7.97
N PRO A 18 9.90 -5.05 -8.09
CA PRO A 18 10.15 -6.37 -7.51
C PRO A 18 10.03 -6.37 -5.98
N ILE A 19 10.49 -5.31 -5.31
CA ILE A 19 10.43 -5.17 -3.85
C ILE A 19 8.96 -5.07 -3.41
N ILE A 20 8.17 -4.25 -4.09
CA ILE A 20 6.73 -4.08 -3.81
C ILE A 20 6.00 -5.41 -4.01
N LYS A 21 6.25 -6.13 -5.13
CA LYS A 21 5.65 -7.44 -5.39
C LYS A 21 6.00 -8.47 -4.31
N SER A 22 7.26 -8.50 -3.87
CA SER A 22 7.70 -9.37 -2.79
C SER A 22 7.00 -9.06 -1.46
N LEU A 23 6.77 -7.79 -1.14
CA LEU A 23 6.06 -7.39 0.07
C LEU A 23 4.57 -7.79 -0.01
N LEU A 24 3.91 -7.49 -1.13
CA LEU A 24 2.50 -7.82 -1.33
C LEU A 24 2.24 -9.34 -1.29
N SER A 25 3.20 -10.15 -1.74
CA SER A 25 3.07 -11.62 -1.76
C SER A 25 3.47 -12.28 -0.44
N HIS A 26 4.01 -11.52 0.52
CA HIS A 26 4.46 -12.09 1.79
C HIS A 26 3.25 -12.54 2.62
N HIS A 27 3.27 -13.76 3.15
CA HIS A 27 2.22 -14.33 4.01
C HIS A 27 1.93 -13.56 5.31
N ARG A 28 2.74 -12.55 5.66
CA ARG A 28 2.56 -11.69 6.84
C ARG A 28 1.90 -10.36 6.49
N THR A 29 1.78 -10.03 5.21
CA THR A 29 1.04 -8.86 4.74
C THR A 29 -0.43 -9.08 5.02
N GLN A 30 -1.03 -8.14 5.74
CA GLN A 30 -2.41 -8.22 6.21
C GLN A 30 -3.33 -7.43 5.28
N PHE A 31 -2.95 -6.19 4.96
CA PHE A 31 -3.73 -5.32 4.10
C PHE A 31 -2.86 -4.21 3.52
N VAL A 32 -3.46 -3.45 2.60
CA VAL A 32 -2.88 -2.26 1.99
C VAL A 32 -3.82 -1.09 2.24
N SER A 33 -3.27 0.07 2.60
CA SER A 33 -4.02 1.33 2.65
C SER A 33 -3.55 2.26 1.53
N LEU A 34 -4.51 2.99 0.95
CA LEU A 34 -4.27 3.92 -0.15
C LEU A 34 -4.71 5.33 0.25
N ASP A 35 -3.97 6.31 -0.23
CA ASP A 35 -4.34 7.73 -0.18
C ASP A 35 -3.93 8.39 -1.50
N CYS A 36 -4.71 9.35 -2.01
CA CYS A 36 -4.52 9.88 -3.35
C CYS A 36 -4.59 11.39 -3.38
N GLU A 37 -3.68 12.00 -4.14
CA GLU A 37 -3.60 13.44 -4.34
C GLU A 37 -4.01 13.79 -5.77
N PHE A 38 -4.93 14.75 -5.89
CA PHE A 38 -5.52 15.15 -7.16
C PHE A 38 -5.20 16.59 -7.50
N THR A 39 -5.17 16.91 -8.81
CA THR A 39 -5.00 18.29 -9.28
C THR A 39 -6.19 19.20 -8.95
N GLY A 40 -7.29 18.65 -8.46
CA GLY A 40 -8.48 19.36 -8.02
C GLY A 40 -9.54 18.43 -7.43
N ILE A 41 -10.58 19.01 -6.84
CA ILE A 41 -11.66 18.26 -6.15
C ILE A 41 -13.04 18.66 -6.69
N GLU A 42 -13.23 19.94 -7.05
CA GLU A 42 -14.53 20.48 -7.43
C GLU A 42 -14.53 20.97 -8.88
N SER A 43 -15.43 20.43 -9.69
CA SER A 43 -15.49 20.79 -11.10
C SER A 43 -16.26 22.09 -11.34
N HIS A 44 -17.39 22.32 -10.66
CA HIS A 44 -18.28 23.48 -10.87
C HIS A 44 -19.14 23.79 -9.63
N ALA A 45 -19.85 24.93 -9.64
CA ALA A 45 -20.72 25.36 -8.53
C ALA A 45 -21.85 24.37 -8.15
N ASN A 46 -22.30 23.52 -9.08
CA ASN A 46 -23.30 22.46 -8.80
C ASN A 46 -22.68 21.10 -8.44
N ALA A 47 -21.34 21.03 -8.32
CA ALA A 47 -20.61 19.81 -7.95
C ALA A 47 -20.56 19.60 -6.43
N GLU A 48 -21.02 20.57 -5.62
CA GLU A 48 -21.06 20.44 -4.17
C GLU A 48 -21.94 19.26 -3.78
N ILE A 49 -21.38 18.38 -2.95
CA ILE A 49 -22.08 17.20 -2.46
C ILE A 49 -23.03 17.65 -1.36
N SER A 50 -24.33 17.45 -1.56
CA SER A 50 -25.35 17.70 -0.55
C SER A 50 -25.54 16.47 0.33
N GLU A 51 -25.83 16.69 1.62
CA GLU A 51 -26.26 15.62 2.54
C GLU A 51 -27.57 14.96 2.10
N THR A 52 -28.39 15.67 1.32
CA THR A 52 -29.67 15.18 0.80
C THR A 52 -29.55 14.51 -0.57
N ASP A 53 -28.35 14.44 -1.16
CA ASP A 53 -28.14 13.75 -2.43
C ASP A 53 -28.44 12.25 -2.29
N SER A 54 -29.13 11.68 -3.28
CA SER A 54 -29.17 10.23 -3.42
C SER A 54 -27.77 9.70 -3.75
N LEU A 55 -27.51 8.42 -3.46
CA LEU A 55 -26.23 7.78 -3.80
C LEU A 55 -25.89 7.89 -5.29
N GLN A 56 -26.91 7.83 -6.16
CA GLN A 56 -26.73 7.97 -7.61
C GLN A 56 -26.28 9.38 -8.01
N VAL A 57 -26.88 10.42 -7.42
CA VAL A 57 -26.49 11.82 -7.67
C VAL A 57 -25.08 12.08 -7.15
N ARG A 58 -24.79 11.62 -5.93
CA ARG A 58 -23.46 11.75 -5.33
C ARG A 58 -22.38 11.05 -6.17
N PHE A 59 -22.65 9.83 -6.63
CA PHE A 59 -21.76 9.12 -7.55
C PHE A 59 -21.54 9.92 -8.84
N GLY A 60 -22.60 10.48 -9.43
CA GLY A 60 -22.48 11.32 -10.63
C GLY A 60 -21.58 12.55 -10.43
N LYS A 61 -21.72 13.25 -9.30
CA LYS A 61 -20.88 14.40 -8.94
C LYS A 61 -19.41 14.01 -8.73
N VAL A 62 -19.14 12.97 -7.95
CA VAL A 62 -17.77 12.47 -7.70
C VAL A 62 -17.13 11.98 -9.00
N ARG A 63 -17.87 11.23 -9.82
CA ARG A 63 -17.39 10.76 -11.13
C ARG A 63 -16.96 11.93 -12.03
N GLN A 64 -17.77 12.99 -12.11
CA GLN A 64 -17.42 14.17 -12.91
C GLN A 64 -16.14 14.86 -12.42
N ALA A 65 -15.90 14.88 -11.11
CA ALA A 65 -14.65 15.41 -10.56
C ALA A 65 -13.45 14.53 -10.95
N VAL A 66 -13.55 13.21 -10.76
CA VAL A 66 -12.49 12.25 -11.09
C VAL A 66 -12.20 12.17 -12.59
N GLU A 67 -13.19 12.36 -13.46
CA GLU A 67 -12.99 12.43 -14.91
C GLU A 67 -12.30 13.72 -15.37
N ARG A 68 -12.32 14.77 -14.54
CA ARG A 68 -11.78 16.09 -14.88
C ARG A 68 -10.39 16.35 -14.30
N PHE A 69 -10.12 15.88 -13.09
CA PHE A 69 -8.86 16.10 -12.40
C PHE A 69 -7.98 14.86 -12.42
N GLU A 70 -6.68 15.08 -12.41
CA GLU A 70 -5.70 14.01 -12.48
C GLU A 70 -5.26 13.59 -11.09
N MET A 71 -5.21 12.28 -10.85
CA MET A 71 -4.50 11.71 -9.70
C MET A 71 -2.99 11.75 -10.01
N ILE A 72 -2.27 12.62 -9.31
CA ILE A 72 -0.84 12.87 -9.56
C ILE A 72 0.07 12.20 -8.54
N GLN A 73 -0.48 11.80 -7.39
CA GLN A 73 0.21 10.96 -6.43
C GLN A 73 -0.74 9.91 -5.83
N CYS A 74 -0.23 8.71 -5.58
CA CYS A 74 -0.91 7.68 -4.79
C CYS A 74 0.04 7.17 -3.70
N GLY A 75 -0.29 7.44 -2.45
CA GLY A 75 0.34 6.87 -1.27
C GLY A 75 -0.16 5.44 -1.05
N VAL A 76 0.76 4.49 -0.89
CA VAL A 76 0.47 3.08 -0.66
C VAL A 76 1.25 2.62 0.56
N SER A 77 0.54 2.18 1.61
CA SER A 77 1.17 1.54 2.77
C SER A 77 0.81 0.07 2.82
N VAL A 78 1.84 -0.77 2.79
CA VAL A 78 1.70 -2.23 2.96
C VAL A 78 1.87 -2.55 4.44
N TRP A 79 0.81 -3.05 5.06
CA TRP A 79 0.77 -3.37 6.49
C TRP A 79 1.03 -4.86 6.69
N TYR A 80 1.95 -5.19 7.59
CA TYR A 80 2.35 -6.57 7.86
C TYR A 80 2.65 -6.76 9.34
N LEU A 81 2.55 -8.01 9.80
CA LEU A 81 2.89 -8.37 11.17
C LEU A 81 4.41 -8.38 11.36
N ASP A 82 4.89 -7.52 12.25
CA ASP A 82 6.29 -7.52 12.64
C ASP A 82 6.52 -8.65 13.64
N VAL A 83 7.58 -9.43 13.40
CA VAL A 83 7.94 -10.48 14.36
C VAL A 83 8.78 -9.77 15.40
N THR A 84 8.15 -9.35 16.49
CA THR A 84 8.90 -9.04 17.70
C THR A 84 9.62 -10.31 18.08
N THR A 85 10.94 -10.32 17.94
CA THR A 85 11.75 -11.40 18.47
C THR A 85 11.65 -11.28 19.99
N THR A 86 10.60 -11.84 20.59
CA THR A 86 10.52 -12.06 22.02
C THR A 86 11.44 -13.23 22.34
N ASN A 87 12.74 -13.03 22.22
CA ASN A 87 13.79 -13.91 22.77
C ASN A 87 14.97 -13.01 23.11
N GLY A 88 15.42 -13.15 24.36
CA GLY A 88 16.24 -12.18 25.07
C GLY A 88 17.59 -11.84 24.43
N GLU A 89 18.13 -10.74 24.93
CA GLU A 89 19.56 -10.46 24.96
C GLU A 89 20.32 -11.69 25.47
N HIS A 90 20.81 -12.55 24.58
CA HIS A 90 22.00 -13.37 24.80
C HIS A 90 22.58 -13.72 23.43
N ALA A 91 23.45 -12.82 22.96
CA ALA A 91 24.47 -13.20 22.00
C ALA A 91 25.48 -14.10 22.73
N GLU A 92 25.35 -15.42 22.59
CA GLU A 92 26.45 -16.35 22.89
C GLU A 92 26.61 -17.36 21.74
N SER A 93 27.72 -17.15 21.02
CA SER A 93 28.68 -18.14 20.54
C SER A 93 28.52 -19.58 21.06
N GLY A 94 28.60 -20.56 20.15
CA GLY A 94 28.99 -21.93 20.55
C GLY A 94 28.53 -23.06 19.62
N VAL A 95 29.42 -23.44 18.71
CA VAL A 95 29.79 -24.83 18.35
C VAL A 95 28.72 -25.93 18.51
N GLY A 96 28.30 -26.48 17.38
CA GLY A 96 27.55 -27.74 17.34
C GLY A 96 28.45 -28.96 17.56
N GLN A 97 27.95 -29.93 18.33
CA GLN A 97 28.34 -31.34 18.27
C GLN A 97 27.13 -32.26 18.55
N GLN A 98 26.80 -33.05 17.52
CA GLN A 98 26.39 -34.47 17.48
C GLN A 98 25.37 -35.08 18.48
N ALA A 99 24.25 -35.51 17.88
CA ALA A 99 23.54 -36.82 17.92
C ALA A 99 23.68 -37.81 19.10
N GLN A 100 22.54 -38.37 19.54
CA GLN A 100 22.17 -39.82 19.64
C GLN A 100 20.80 -39.97 20.36
N ASP A 101 19.79 -40.53 19.71
CA ASP A 101 19.28 -41.94 19.75
C ASP A 101 18.31 -42.27 20.91
N GLY A 102 17.11 -42.79 20.57
CA GLY A 102 16.47 -43.83 21.37
C GLY A 102 14.99 -43.66 21.80
N HIS A 103 14.12 -44.38 21.09
CA HIS A 103 13.07 -45.26 21.64
C HIS A 103 11.60 -44.77 21.78
N THR A 104 10.74 -45.71 21.37
CA THR A 104 9.30 -45.71 21.04
C THR A 104 8.35 -45.73 22.24
N THR A 105 7.15 -45.13 22.10
CA THR A 105 5.87 -45.75 22.52
C THR A 105 4.62 -45.09 21.90
N SER A 106 3.74 -45.98 21.39
CA SER A 106 2.26 -45.94 21.31
C SER A 106 1.53 -44.77 20.65
N ALA A 107 1.12 -45.02 19.39
CA ALA A 107 0.01 -44.38 18.71
C ALA A 107 -1.34 -44.78 19.36
N ALA A 108 -2.09 -43.81 19.89
CA ALA A 108 -3.57 -43.84 20.03
C ALA A 108 -4.17 -42.66 20.84
N ALA A 109 -3.43 -41.59 21.15
CA ALA A 109 -3.96 -40.45 21.92
C ALA A 109 -3.74 -39.06 21.27
N GLU A 110 -3.36 -39.00 19.99
CA GLU A 110 -2.80 -37.77 19.38
C GLU A 110 -3.78 -36.94 18.54
N ALA A 111 -5.04 -37.34 18.39
CA ALA A 111 -5.97 -36.63 17.50
C ALA A 111 -6.54 -35.33 18.12
N ASN A 112 -6.90 -35.34 19.41
CA ASN A 112 -7.58 -34.18 20.03
C ASN A 112 -6.63 -33.11 20.59
N GLY A 113 -5.37 -33.46 20.87
CA GLY A 113 -4.36 -32.49 21.32
C GLY A 113 -3.68 -31.73 20.18
N ALA A 114 -3.57 -32.36 18.99
CA ALA A 114 -2.94 -31.76 17.83
C ALA A 114 -3.77 -30.64 17.19
N GLU A 115 -5.09 -30.68 17.33
CA GLU A 115 -6.00 -29.69 16.75
C GLU A 115 -6.05 -28.41 17.59
N SER A 116 -6.19 -28.51 18.92
CA SER A 116 -6.04 -27.35 19.82
C SER A 116 -4.62 -26.78 19.86
N ALA A 117 -3.58 -27.62 19.73
CA ALA A 117 -2.20 -27.13 19.59
C ALA A 117 -2.00 -26.39 18.26
N ARG A 118 -2.60 -26.86 17.16
CA ARG A 118 -2.56 -26.15 15.87
C ARG A 118 -3.33 -24.82 15.92
N GLU A 119 -4.51 -24.77 16.54
CA GLU A 119 -5.26 -23.52 16.71
C GLU A 119 -4.54 -22.51 17.61
N GLN A 120 -3.96 -22.96 18.73
CA GLN A 120 -3.17 -22.09 19.62
C GLN A 120 -1.86 -21.62 18.96
N GLN A 121 -1.22 -22.47 18.15
CA GLN A 121 -0.01 -22.14 17.41
C GLN A 121 -0.30 -21.29 16.16
N GLN A 122 -1.51 -21.34 15.62
CA GLN A 122 -1.95 -20.50 14.51
C GLN A 122 -2.42 -19.12 15.00
N ALA A 123 -3.00 -19.03 16.20
CA ALA A 123 -3.29 -17.76 16.87
C ALA A 123 -2.00 -16.97 17.22
N SER A 124 -0.93 -17.66 17.63
CA SER A 124 0.34 -17.00 17.99
C SER A 124 1.14 -16.45 16.79
N ILE A 125 0.86 -16.89 15.55
CA ILE A 125 1.51 -16.37 14.33
C ILE A 125 0.98 -14.97 13.99
N TYR A 126 -0.23 -14.63 14.42
CA TYR A 126 -0.85 -13.32 14.21
C TYR A 126 -0.67 -12.36 15.40
N ASP A 127 0.09 -12.77 16.41
CA ASP A 127 0.32 -11.99 17.62
C ASP A 127 1.64 -11.21 17.47
N GLY A 128 1.53 -10.01 16.93
CA GLY A 128 2.68 -9.12 16.71
C GLY A 128 2.23 -7.71 16.32
N PRO A 129 3.01 -6.66 16.64
CA PRO A 129 2.65 -5.30 16.25
C PRO A 129 2.62 -5.18 14.72
N LEU A 130 1.64 -4.41 14.21
CA LEU A 130 1.63 -4.06 12.80
C LEU A 130 2.74 -3.06 12.49
N ALA A 131 3.58 -3.40 11.52
CA ALA A 131 4.49 -2.48 10.87
C ALA A 131 3.96 -2.15 9.47
N CYS A 132 4.43 -1.04 8.91
CA CYS A 132 4.10 -0.66 7.55
C CYS A 132 5.32 -0.19 6.76
N LYS A 133 5.26 -0.44 5.45
CA LYS A 133 6.16 0.17 4.48
C LYS A 133 5.36 0.99 3.48
N THR A 134 5.67 2.28 3.43
CA THR A 134 4.92 3.28 2.67
C THR A 134 5.68 3.71 1.41
N PHE A 135 4.95 3.85 0.31
CA PHE A 135 5.43 4.28 -0.99
C PHE A 135 4.56 5.43 -1.50
N ASN A 136 5.16 6.52 -1.98
CA ASN A 136 4.44 7.60 -2.65
C ASN A 136 4.73 7.49 -4.15
N PHE A 137 3.75 7.02 -4.92
CA PHE A 137 3.87 6.89 -6.37
C PHE A 137 3.51 8.21 -7.03
N TYR A 138 4.43 8.78 -7.79
CA TYR A 138 4.20 9.95 -8.63
C TYR A 138 3.75 9.48 -10.01
N LEU A 139 2.58 9.94 -10.43
CA LEU A 139 1.90 9.48 -11.63
C LEU A 139 1.77 10.64 -12.61
N TRP A 140 2.10 10.38 -13.87
CA TRP A 140 1.88 11.34 -14.93
C TRP A 140 1.57 10.64 -16.24
N LYS A 141 0.64 11.23 -17.01
CA LYS A 141 0.36 10.80 -18.37
C LYS A 141 1.63 11.02 -19.18
N ASN A 142 2.31 9.92 -19.51
CA ASN A 142 3.40 9.96 -20.48
C ASN A 142 2.85 9.49 -21.82
N ASP A 143 3.39 10.04 -22.92
CA ASP A 143 3.01 9.89 -24.35
C ASP A 143 2.89 8.45 -24.90
N LEU A 144 2.89 7.42 -24.07
CA LEU A 144 2.62 6.06 -24.49
C LEU A 144 1.14 5.94 -24.86
N ILE A 145 0.96 5.67 -26.17
CA ILE A 145 -0.20 5.24 -26.96
C ILE A 145 -1.34 4.57 -26.16
N THR A 146 -1.04 3.91 -25.05
CA THR A 146 -1.99 3.28 -24.11
C THR A 146 -3.07 4.25 -23.59
N SER A 147 -2.77 5.54 -23.36
CA SER A 147 -3.78 6.52 -22.93
C SER A 147 -4.82 6.84 -24.02
N ARG A 148 -4.43 6.77 -25.30
CA ARG A 148 -5.35 7.03 -26.42
C ARG A 148 -6.31 5.87 -26.66
N VAL A 149 -5.86 4.63 -26.44
CA VAL A 149 -6.66 3.43 -26.74
C VAL A 149 -7.61 3.06 -25.59
N LEU A 150 -7.23 3.26 -24.33
CA LEU A 150 -8.07 2.87 -23.19
C LEU A 150 -9.07 3.95 -22.74
N PHE A 151 -8.77 5.24 -22.97
CA PHE A 151 -9.56 6.34 -22.42
C PHE A 151 -10.05 7.38 -23.45
N ASN A 152 -9.81 7.16 -24.74
CA ASN A 152 -10.24 8.06 -25.83
C ASN A 152 -9.92 9.55 -25.55
N VAL A 153 -8.74 9.82 -24.99
CA VAL A 153 -8.30 11.18 -24.65
C VAL A 153 -7.56 11.78 -25.83
N GLY A 154 -8.24 12.67 -26.56
CA GLY A 154 -7.73 13.33 -27.76
C GLY A 154 -6.84 14.55 -27.50
N ASP A 155 -6.57 14.90 -26.24
CA ASP A 155 -5.83 16.11 -25.89
C ASP A 155 -4.94 15.89 -24.67
N ASP A 156 -3.66 16.28 -24.75
CA ASP A 156 -2.66 16.17 -23.65
C ASP A 156 -2.87 17.26 -22.57
N SER A 157 -4.00 17.96 -22.61
CA SER A 157 -4.37 18.95 -21.62
C SER A 157 -4.83 18.27 -20.32
N PHE A 158 -4.47 18.87 -19.18
CA PHE A 158 -4.99 18.47 -17.88
C PHE A 158 -5.64 19.68 -17.20
N THR A 159 -6.63 19.42 -16.35
CA THR A 159 -7.24 20.48 -15.53
C THR A 159 -6.58 20.50 -14.16
N GLY A 160 -6.20 21.69 -13.69
CA GLY A 160 -5.78 21.92 -12.31
C GLY A 160 -6.65 22.97 -11.63
N GLN A 161 -7.10 22.68 -10.42
CA GLN A 161 -7.74 23.66 -9.54
C GLN A 161 -6.63 24.38 -8.76
N LEU A 162 -6.53 25.70 -8.94
CA LEU A 162 -5.43 26.50 -8.38
C LEU A 162 -5.32 26.37 -6.86
N SER A 163 -6.45 26.31 -6.15
CA SER A 163 -6.45 26.14 -4.69
C SER A 163 -5.87 24.78 -4.27
N SER A 164 -6.19 23.69 -4.97
CA SER A 164 -5.66 22.37 -4.70
C SER A 164 -4.16 22.30 -5.01
N ILE A 165 -3.73 22.83 -6.16
CA ILE A 165 -2.31 22.89 -6.52
C ILE A 165 -1.51 23.71 -5.51
N ARG A 166 -2.05 24.85 -5.06
CA ARG A 166 -1.43 25.67 -4.02
C ARG A 166 -1.33 24.92 -2.70
N PHE A 167 -2.42 24.29 -2.25
CA PHE A 167 -2.44 23.49 -1.03
C PHE A 167 -1.36 22.40 -1.07
N LEU A 168 -1.29 21.63 -2.15
CA LEU A 168 -0.30 20.56 -2.33
C LEU A 168 1.13 21.12 -2.32
N SER A 169 1.36 22.26 -2.99
CA SER A 169 2.66 22.94 -2.97
C SER A 169 3.08 23.37 -1.56
N GLU A 170 2.14 23.88 -0.76
CA GLU A 170 2.38 24.32 0.62
C GLU A 170 2.66 23.12 1.56
N HIS A 171 2.18 21.92 1.22
CA HIS A 171 2.34 20.68 1.99
C HIS A 171 3.45 19.75 1.45
N GLY A 172 4.36 20.28 0.62
CA GLY A 172 5.58 19.58 0.23
C GLY A 172 5.44 18.64 -0.96
N MET A 173 4.38 18.77 -1.77
CA MET A 173 4.30 18.07 -3.05
C MET A 173 5.42 18.54 -4.00
N ASP A 174 6.23 17.59 -4.45
CA ASP A 174 7.29 17.83 -5.44
C ASP A 174 6.74 17.66 -6.86
N PHE A 175 6.24 18.74 -7.44
CA PHE A 175 5.71 18.74 -8.80
C PHE A 175 6.76 18.40 -9.87
N ASN A 176 8.07 18.51 -9.58
CA ASN A 176 9.09 18.05 -10.52
C ASN A 176 9.13 16.53 -10.61
N ARG A 177 8.71 15.79 -9.59
CA ARG A 177 8.56 14.32 -9.67
C ARG A 177 7.31 13.90 -10.44
N VAL A 178 6.30 14.77 -10.49
CA VAL A 178 5.09 14.58 -11.29
C VAL A 178 5.38 14.91 -12.76
N PHE A 179 5.73 16.18 -13.04
CA PHE A 179 5.80 16.72 -14.41
C PHE A 179 7.21 16.76 -14.99
N GLY A 180 8.25 16.56 -14.17
CA GLY A 180 9.64 16.56 -14.63
C GLY A 180 9.89 15.41 -15.60
N LYS A 181 10.77 15.66 -16.57
CA LYS A 181 11.11 14.68 -17.61
C LYS A 181 12.03 13.58 -17.10
#